data_AF-K8PAM5-F1
#
_entry.id   AF-K8PAM5-F1
#
_cell.length_a   1.000
_cell.length_b   1.000
_cell.length_c   1.000
_cell.angle_alpha   90.00
_cell.angle_beta   90.00
_cell.angle_gamma   90.00
#
_symmetry.space_group_name_H-M   'P 1'
#
loop_
_entity.id
_entity.type
_entity.pdbx_description
1 polymer ?
#
loop_
_entity_poly.entity_id
_entity_poly.type
_entity_poly.pdbx_seq_one_letter_code
_entity_poly.pdbx_strand_id
1 'polypeptide(L)'
;MSTSKIFLCVDRDGWTGGYQLSIDDDHGGFRIAGPKYNGSSKSIIRHQITARDAGRIREYLDKIAPAVAETDADAQRDDGGGEPETH
;
A
#
# COMPACT_ATOMS: atom_id res chain seq x y z
N MET A 1 2.14 -2.86 20.84
CA MET A 1 2.64 -2.47 19.50
C MET A 1 2.46 -0.98 19.37
N SER A 2 3.51 -0.23 19.03
CA SER A 2 3.37 1.21 18.74
C SER A 2 2.68 1.36 17.39
N THR A 3 1.51 1.97 17.34
CA THR A 3 0.82 2.29 16.07
C THR A 3 1.61 3.38 15.35
N SER A 4 2.22 3.03 14.23
CA SER A 4 2.92 4.00 13.38
C SER A 4 1.94 5.07 12.89
N LYS A 5 2.37 6.33 12.90
CA LYS A 5 1.52 7.43 12.44
C LYS A 5 1.62 7.54 10.92
N ILE A 6 0.50 7.39 10.24
CA ILE A 6 0.42 7.52 8.78
C ILE A 6 -0.22 8.87 8.44
N PHE A 7 0.33 9.57 7.45
CA PHE A 7 -0.12 10.86 6.98
C PHE A 7 -0.41 10.83 5.49
N LEU A 8 -1.47 11.52 5.08
CA LEU A 8 -1.70 11.90 3.69
C LEU A 8 -1.24 13.35 3.51
N CYS A 9 -0.32 13.57 2.58
CA CYS A 9 0.34 14.85 2.38
C CYS A 9 0.04 15.39 0.99
N VAL A 10 -0.28 16.68 0.90
CA VAL A 10 -0.33 17.43 -0.36
C VAL A 10 0.67 18.56 -0.26
N ASP A 11 1.67 18.53 -1.13
CA ASP A 11 2.71 19.54 -1.21
C ASP A 11 2.63 20.28 -2.54
N ARG A 12 3.04 21.55 -2.53
CA ARG A 12 3.22 22.35 -3.74
C ARG A 12 4.70 22.37 -4.11
N ASP A 13 5.02 21.91 -5.30
CA ASP A 13 6.36 21.90 -5.86
C ASP A 13 6.88 23.33 -6.08
N GLY A 14 8.09 23.61 -5.63
CA GLY A 14 8.66 24.96 -5.66
C GLY A 14 9.07 25.44 -7.06
N TRP A 15 9.29 24.53 -8.01
CA TRP A 15 9.81 24.89 -9.34
C TRP A 15 8.70 24.97 -10.37
N THR A 16 7.86 23.94 -10.43
CA THR A 16 6.75 23.83 -11.38
C THR A 16 5.47 24.45 -10.84
N GLY A 17 5.38 24.66 -9.53
CA GLY A 17 4.15 25.10 -8.87
C GLY A 17 3.05 24.03 -8.82
N GLY A 18 3.31 22.82 -9.33
CA GLY A 18 2.36 21.71 -9.37
C GLY A 18 2.15 21.05 -8.01
N TYR A 19 1.10 20.25 -7.88
CA TYR A 19 0.78 19.54 -6.64
C TYR A 19 1.37 18.13 -6.63
N GLN A 20 1.85 17.71 -5.47
CA GLN A 20 2.36 16.37 -5.19
C GLN A 20 1.50 15.73 -4.10
N LEU A 21 1.12 14.47 -4.30
CA LEU A 21 0.38 13.66 -3.33
C LEU A 21 1.29 12.54 -2.84
N SER A 22 1.41 12.39 -1.53
CA SER A 22 2.17 11.31 -0.89
C SER A 22 1.44 10.74 0.33
N ILE A 23 1.85 9.53 0.70
CA ILE A 23 1.55 8.92 2.00
C ILE A 23 2.87 8.83 2.76
N ASP A 24 2.97 9.46 3.92
CA ASP A 24 4.13 9.39 4.79
C ASP A 24 3.85 8.52 6.02
N ASP A 25 4.85 7.79 6.49
CA ASP A 25 4.86 7.12 7.80
C ASP A 25 6.14 7.47 8.59
N ASP A 26 6.36 6.77 9.70
CA ASP A 26 7.53 6.98 10.56
C ASP A 26 8.86 6.46 9.96
N HIS A 27 8.81 5.71 8.85
CA HIS A 27 9.96 5.09 8.18
C HIS A 27 10.31 5.73 6.84
N GLY A 28 9.42 6.58 6.31
CA GLY A 28 9.59 7.27 5.04
C GLY A 28 8.39 7.04 4.13
N GLY A 29 7.96 8.08 3.42
CA GLY A 29 6.75 8.04 2.63
C GLY A 29 6.92 7.58 1.18
N PHE A 30 5.77 7.28 0.57
CA PHE A 30 5.63 6.97 -0.85
C PHE A 30 4.89 8.09 -1.57
N ARG A 31 5.40 8.45 -2.75
CA ARG A 31 4.72 9.37 -3.66
C ARG A 31 3.71 8.61 -4.51
N ILE A 32 2.49 9.13 -4.54
CA ILE A 32 1.41 8.60 -5.39
C ILE A 32 1.38 9.33 -6.72
N ALA A 33 1.46 10.67 -6.70
CA ALA A 33 1.30 11.48 -7.89
C ALA A 33 2.04 12.82 -7.80
N GLY A 34 2.28 13.43 -8.96
CA GLY A 34 2.80 14.79 -9.11
C GLY A 34 4.16 14.88 -9.85
N PRO A 35 4.68 16.10 -10.02
CA PRO A 35 5.96 16.35 -10.69
C PRO A 35 7.13 15.62 -10.02
N LYS A 36 8.24 15.41 -10.75
CA LYS A 36 9.48 14.85 -10.18
C LYS A 36 9.96 15.72 -9.01
N TYR A 37 10.33 15.08 -7.89
CA TYR A 37 10.86 15.80 -6.73
C TYR A 37 12.21 16.43 -7.08
N ASN A 38 12.35 17.72 -6.81
CA ASN A 38 13.57 18.48 -7.02
C ASN A 38 14.21 18.94 -5.71
N GLY A 39 13.69 18.48 -4.55
CA GLY A 39 14.18 18.91 -3.23
C GLY A 39 13.55 20.20 -2.69
N SER A 40 12.60 20.81 -3.41
CA SER A 40 11.90 22.02 -2.98
C SER A 40 10.38 21.83 -3.08
N SER A 41 9.72 21.71 -1.94
CA SER A 41 8.26 21.71 -1.87
C SER A 41 7.79 22.40 -0.59
N LYS A 42 6.55 22.87 -0.61
CA LYS A 42 5.87 23.44 0.56
C LYS A 42 4.63 22.61 0.88
N SER A 43 4.54 22.13 2.12
CA SER A 43 3.35 21.42 2.56
C SER A 43 2.13 22.33 2.62
N ILE A 44 1.05 21.87 1.98
CA ILE A 44 -0.25 22.54 1.92
C ILE A 44 -1.24 21.84 2.84
N ILE A 45 -1.28 20.51 2.78
CA ILE A 45 -2.11 19.66 3.63
C ILE A 45 -1.25 18.56 4.19
N ARG A 46 -1.37 18.32 5.50
CA ARG A 46 -0.80 17.16 6.17
C ARG A 46 -1.84 16.59 7.11
N HIS A 47 -2.51 15.53 6.70
CA HIS A 47 -3.62 14.91 7.42
C HIS A 47 -3.19 13.58 8.01
N GLN A 48 -3.31 13.40 9.33
CA GLN A 48 -3.04 12.10 9.94
C GLN A 48 -4.21 11.16 9.65
N ILE A 49 -3.92 10.00 9.06
CA ILE A 49 -4.92 8.96 8.84
C ILE A 49 -5.32 8.39 10.19
N THR A 50 -6.58 8.60 10.57
CA THR A 50 -7.14 8.06 11.81
C THR A 50 -7.65 6.63 11.59
N ALA A 51 -7.93 5.92 12.69
CA ALA A 51 -8.59 4.61 12.60
C ALA A 51 -9.94 4.66 11.86
N ARG A 52 -10.68 5.76 12.00
CA ARG A 52 -11.95 6.00 11.27
C ARG A 52 -11.70 6.15 9.77
N ASP A 53 -10.66 6.88 9.39
CA ASP A 53 -10.31 7.08 7.98
C ASP A 53 -9.86 5.76 7.35
N ALA A 54 -9.03 4.99 8.06
CA ALA A 54 -8.57 3.67 7.62
C ALA A 54 -9.75 2.71 7.36
N GLY A 55 -10.74 2.67 8.25
CA GLY A 55 -11.96 1.87 8.04
C GLY A 55 -12.70 2.24 6.76
N ARG A 56 -12.92 3.54 6.53
CA ARG A 56 -13.58 4.02 5.30
C ARG A 56 -12.76 3.75 4.04
N ILE A 57 -11.45 3.96 4.09
CA ILE A 57 -10.56 3.63 2.97
C ILE A 57 -10.69 2.14 2.63
N ARG A 58 -10.70 1.27 3.64
CA ARG A 58 -10.89 -0.16 3.44
C ARG A 58 -12.22 -0.49 2.79
N GLU A 59 -13.33 0.10 3.25
CA GLU A 59 -14.65 -0.07 2.63
C GLU A 59 -14.68 0.32 1.15
N TYR A 60 -13.94 1.36 0.74
CA TYR A 60 -13.82 1.72 -0.67
C TYR A 60 -12.95 0.73 -1.44
N LEU A 61 -11.82 0.33 -0.87
CA LEU A 61 -10.91 -0.64 -1.49
C LEU A 61 -11.59 -1.99 -1.71
N ASP A 62 -12.36 -2.49 -0.73
CA ASP A 62 -13.07 -3.77 -0.84
C ASP A 62 -14.13 -3.77 -1.95
N LYS A 63 -14.65 -2.61 -2.35
CA LYS A 63 -15.61 -2.50 -3.47
C LYS A 63 -14.93 -2.59 -4.84
N ILE A 64 -13.73 -2.04 -4.97
CA ILE A 64 -13.02 -1.92 -6.27
C ILE A 64 -12.00 -3.04 -6.48
N ALA A 65 -11.45 -3.57 -5.39
CA ALA A 65 -10.48 -4.63 -5.34
C ALA A 65 -10.86 -5.53 -4.15
N PRO A 66 -11.99 -6.27 -4.27
CA PRO A 66 -12.36 -7.22 -3.24
C PRO A 66 -11.19 -8.17 -3.03
N ALA A 67 -10.82 -8.40 -1.77
CA ALA A 67 -9.82 -9.40 -1.46
C ALA A 67 -10.31 -10.73 -2.04
N VAL A 68 -9.63 -11.22 -3.07
CA VAL A 68 -9.84 -12.59 -3.52
C VAL A 68 -9.40 -13.40 -2.32
N ALA A 69 -10.34 -14.10 -1.68
CA ALA A 69 -9.99 -15.05 -0.63
C ALA A 69 -8.93 -15.97 -1.26
N GLU A 70 -7.71 -15.93 -0.72
CA GLU A 70 -6.67 -16.89 -1.07
C GLU A 70 -7.32 -18.26 -0.92
N THR A 71 -7.61 -18.88 -2.06
CA THR A 71 -8.17 -20.21 -2.07
C THR A 71 -7.03 -21.12 -1.66
N ASP A 72 -7.21 -21.84 -0.57
CA ASP A 72 -6.36 -22.92 -0.09
C ASP A 72 -6.13 -23.97 -1.19
N ALA A 73 -5.21 -23.71 -2.12
CA ALA A 73 -4.97 -24.52 -3.31
C ALA A 73 -3.63 -25.27 -3.27
N ASP A 74 -3.09 -25.55 -2.07
CA ASP A 74 -1.92 -26.42 -1.90
C ASP A 74 -2.15 -27.57 -0.91
N ALA A 75 -3.39 -27.82 -0.49
CA ALA A 75 -3.75 -29.11 0.07
C ALA A 75 -4.02 -30.09 -1.08
N GLN A 76 -3.30 -31.22 -1.08
CA GLN A 76 -3.51 -32.42 -1.91
C GLN A 76 -2.71 -32.52 -3.22
N ARG A 77 -1.38 -32.62 -3.11
CA ARG A 77 -0.63 -33.56 -3.96
C ARG A 77 -0.68 -34.94 -3.29
N ASP A 78 -1.70 -35.70 -3.68
CA ASP A 78 -1.73 -37.15 -3.58
C ASP A 78 -1.09 -37.68 -4.87
N ASP A 79 0.18 -38.09 -4.81
CA ASP A 79 0.80 -38.91 -5.84
C ASP A 79 1.43 -40.16 -5.22
N GLY A 80 0.56 -41.07 -4.80
CA GLY A 80 0.93 -42.49 -4.77
C GLY A 80 1.50 -42.93 -6.13
N GLY A 81 2.79 -43.27 -6.16
CA GLY A 81 3.47 -43.81 -7.32
C GLY A 81 4.66 -44.66 -6.91
N GLY A 82 4.44 -45.97 -6.86
CA GLY A 82 5.38 -46.98 -6.36
C GLY A 82 6.69 -47.10 -7.15
N GLU A 83 7.66 -47.67 -6.44
CA GLU A 83 8.94 -48.14 -6.95
C GLU A 83 8.77 -49.10 -8.13
N PRO A 84 9.73 -49.12 -9.05
CA PRO A 84 10.21 -50.41 -9.53
C PRO A 84 11.71 -50.56 -9.28
N GLU A 85 12.01 -51.58 -8.48
CA GLU A 85 13.32 -52.22 -8.41
C GLU A 85 13.73 -52.66 -9.82
N THR A 86 14.95 -52.32 -10.25
CA THR A 86 15.59 -52.94 -11.40
C THR A 86 16.78 -53.75 -10.92
N HIS A 87 16.64 -55.07 -11.05
CA HIS A 87 17.68 -56.09 -10.93
C HIS A 87 18.72 -56.01 -12.06
#